data_AF-A0A1W5T4V0-F1
#
_entry.id   AF-A0A1W5T4V0-F1
#
_cell.length_a   1.000
_cell.length_b   1.000
_cell.length_c   1.000
_cell.angle_alpha   90.00
_cell.angle_beta   90.00
_cell.angle_gamma   90.00
#
_symmetry.space_group_name_H-M   'P 1'
#
loop_
_entity.id
_entity.type
_entity.pdbx_description
1 polymer ?
#
loop_
_entity_poly.entity_id
_entity_poly.type
_entity_poly.pdbx_seq_one_letter_code
_entity_poly.pdbx_strand_id
1 'polypeptide(L)'
;MGNEFRCIGYICIYRSFNLRAYLNLWFSLCMAKGGIGMVLAPEYSDNKKKRAKNISKVMNSIEFPLLDRTAENSVISTTLNDLSNWSRLSSLWPLLYGTSCCFIEFASLIGSRFDFDRYGLVPRSSPRQADLILTAGTVTMKMAPSLVRLYEQMPEPKYVIAMGACTITGGMFSTDSYSTVRGVDKLIPVDVYLPGCPPKPEAVIDAITKLRKKISREIYEDRIRSQQANRCFTTNHKFHVGRSMNTRNYDQRFLYQPPSTSEIPTEPFFKYKSSVSSHELVN
;
A
#
# COMPACT_ATOMS: atom_id res chain seq x y z
N MET A 1 -38.34 41.64 -12.32
CA MET A 1 -37.73 42.99 -12.19
C MET A 1 -36.29 42.75 -11.73
N GLY A 2 -35.37 42.42 -12.64
CA GLY A 2 -34.76 43.39 -13.55
C GLY A 2 -33.61 44.07 -12.81
N ASN A 3 -32.38 43.58 -13.00
CA ASN A 3 -31.23 44.41 -13.35
C ASN A 3 -29.97 43.56 -13.57
N GLU A 4 -29.44 43.72 -14.77
CA GLU A 4 -28.13 43.36 -15.25
C GLU A 4 -27.03 43.90 -14.31
N PHE A 5 -25.96 43.12 -14.13
CA PHE A 5 -24.67 43.68 -13.74
C PHE A 5 -23.61 43.26 -14.77
N ARG A 6 -23.40 44.20 -15.69
CA ARG A 6 -22.28 44.32 -16.62
C ARG A 6 -20.95 44.18 -15.89
N CYS A 7 -20.03 43.41 -16.46
CA CYS A 7 -18.61 43.46 -16.10
C CYS A 7 -18.03 44.82 -16.52
N ILE A 8 -17.51 45.58 -15.55
CA ILE A 8 -16.57 46.68 -15.78
C ILE A 8 -15.49 46.53 -14.69
N GLY A 9 -14.24 46.34 -15.13
CA GLY A 9 -13.06 46.84 -14.41
C GLY A 9 -12.63 46.13 -13.12
N TYR A 10 -11.32 45.89 -13.05
CA TYR A 10 -10.56 45.41 -11.89
C TYR A 10 -10.63 46.38 -10.70
N ILE A 11 -11.59 46.24 -9.79
CA ILE A 11 -11.51 46.79 -8.42
C ILE A 11 -12.20 45.81 -7.45
N CYS A 12 -11.42 45.15 -6.60
CA CYS A 12 -11.93 44.32 -5.51
C CYS A 12 -12.14 45.21 -4.27
N ILE A 13 -13.38 45.61 -3.99
CA ILE A 13 -13.75 46.32 -2.75
C ILE A 13 -13.90 45.27 -1.65
N TYR A 14 -12.96 45.21 -0.71
CA TYR A 14 -13.11 44.43 0.52
C TYR A 14 -13.91 45.23 1.54
N ARG A 15 -15.04 44.68 2.00
CA ARG A 15 -15.87 45.29 3.04
C ARG A 15 -15.81 44.40 4.27
N SER A 16 -14.95 44.76 5.21
CA SER A 16 -14.80 44.09 6.51
C SER A 16 -15.93 44.51 7.45
N PHE A 17 -16.64 43.53 8.02
CA PHE A 17 -17.60 43.75 9.10
C PHE A 17 -17.00 43.23 10.40
N ASN A 18 -16.85 44.10 11.40
CA ASN A 18 -16.40 43.73 12.74
C ASN A 18 -17.63 43.52 13.63
N LEU A 19 -17.80 42.32 14.18
CA LEU A 19 -18.80 42.01 15.21
C LEU A 19 -18.09 41.75 16.54
N ARG A 20 -18.48 42.49 17.58
CA ARG A 20 -17.96 42.34 18.95
C ARG A 20 -18.90 41.45 19.75
N ALA A 21 -18.46 40.23 20.07
CA ALA A 21 -19.17 39.31 20.96
C ALA A 21 -18.25 38.88 22.12
N TYR A 22 -18.28 39.65 23.21
CA TYR A 22 -17.63 39.40 24.51
C TYR A 22 -16.10 39.15 24.54
N LEU A 23 -15.53 39.30 25.74
CA LEU A 23 -14.13 39.66 26.03
C LEU A 23 -13.06 38.89 25.21
N ASN A 24 -12.29 39.65 24.42
CA ASN A 24 -10.99 39.34 23.80
C ASN A 24 -10.93 38.34 22.63
N LEU A 25 -11.97 38.24 21.80
CA LEU A 25 -11.89 37.50 20.53
C LEU A 25 -12.35 38.36 19.35
N TRP A 26 -11.45 38.60 18.39
CA TRP A 26 -11.76 39.28 17.13
C TRP A 26 -12.01 38.23 16.06
N PHE A 27 -13.16 38.28 15.39
CA PHE A 27 -13.44 37.44 14.22
C PHE A 27 -13.37 38.29 12.96
N SER A 28 -12.51 37.89 12.02
CA SER A 28 -12.48 38.46 10.67
C SER A 28 -13.12 37.47 9.70
N LEU A 29 -14.25 37.86 9.10
CA LEU A 29 -14.94 37.06 8.09
C LEU A 29 -14.50 37.52 6.71
N CYS A 30 -13.73 36.68 5.99
CA CYS A 30 -13.37 36.94 4.60
C CYS A 30 -14.19 36.03 3.68
N MET A 31 -15.17 36.59 2.97
CA MET A 31 -16.01 35.87 2.01
C MET A 31 -15.36 35.93 0.62
N ALA A 32 -14.71 34.85 0.19
CA ALA A 32 -14.37 34.63 -1.21
C ALA A 32 -15.57 34.04 -1.95
N LYS A 33 -15.93 34.59 -3.11
CA LYS A 33 -16.98 34.04 -3.98
C LYS A 33 -16.60 32.61 -4.39
N GLY A 34 -17.25 31.61 -3.79
CA GLY A 34 -17.23 30.22 -4.27
C GLY A 34 -16.61 29.14 -3.36
N GLY A 35 -16.30 29.41 -2.09
CA GLY A 35 -15.78 28.40 -1.17
C GLY A 35 -16.32 28.54 0.25
N ILE A 36 -17.17 27.62 0.69
CA ILE A 36 -17.54 27.48 2.10
C ILE A 36 -16.47 26.62 2.76
N GLY A 37 -15.47 27.27 3.36
CA GLY A 37 -14.46 26.62 4.19
C GLY A 37 -14.10 27.54 5.35
N MET A 38 -14.54 27.20 6.56
CA MET A 38 -14.09 27.88 7.78
C MET A 38 -12.62 27.52 8.03
N VAL A 39 -11.73 28.50 7.89
CA VAL A 39 -10.36 28.40 8.40
C VAL A 39 -10.30 29.17 9.70
N LEU A 40 -10.15 28.45 10.81
CA LEU A 40 -9.80 29.05 12.10
C LEU A 40 -8.33 29.44 12.05
N ALA A 41 -8.03 30.72 11.95
CA ALA A 41 -6.71 31.26 12.21
C ALA A 41 -6.69 31.82 13.64
N PRO A 42 -5.99 31.19 14.60
CA PRO A 42 -5.76 31.81 15.90
C PRO A 42 -4.56 32.76 15.78
N GLU A 43 -4.76 34.05 15.95
CA GLU A 43 -3.68 35.00 16.23
C GLU A 43 -3.14 34.72 17.64
N TYR A 44 -1.91 34.21 17.72
CA TYR A 44 -1.23 33.87 18.97
C TYR A 44 -0.50 35.11 19.50
N SER A 45 -1.08 35.73 20.54
CA SER A 45 -0.43 36.79 21.33
C SER A 45 0.61 36.20 22.28
N ASP A 46 1.83 36.69 22.17
CA ASP A 46 3.03 36.24 22.86
C ASP A 46 2.97 36.57 24.37
N ASN A 47 2.86 35.53 25.22
CA ASN A 47 3.03 35.64 26.67
C ASN A 47 3.93 34.50 27.19
N LYS A 48 5.18 34.49 26.70
CA LYS A 48 6.28 33.68 27.25
C LYS A 48 6.76 34.25 28.59
N LYS A 49 6.17 33.79 29.71
CA LYS A 49 6.83 33.62 31.04
C LYS A 49 5.78 33.22 32.09
N LYS A 50 5.53 31.91 32.25
CA LYS A 50 5.07 31.23 33.51
C LYS A 50 4.51 29.81 33.34
N ARG A 51 4.56 29.18 32.15
CA ARG A 51 3.99 27.83 31.93
C ARG A 51 5.01 26.77 31.50
N ALA A 52 6.22 26.82 32.05
CA ALA A 52 7.35 25.97 31.61
C ALA A 52 7.48 24.61 32.34
N LYS A 53 6.43 24.06 32.96
CA LYS A 53 6.54 22.77 33.68
C LYS A 53 5.49 21.69 33.42
N ASN A 54 4.50 21.90 32.56
CA ASN A 54 3.45 20.89 32.31
C ASN A 54 3.05 20.80 30.82
N ILE A 55 4.00 20.52 29.93
CA ILE A 55 3.66 20.01 28.58
C ILE A 55 4.26 18.60 28.54
N SER A 56 3.43 17.62 28.84
CA SER A 56 3.70 16.23 28.49
C SER A 56 4.09 16.20 27.01
N LYS A 57 5.28 15.69 26.73
CA LYS A 57 5.83 15.47 25.39
C LYS A 57 4.74 14.84 24.52
N VAL A 58 4.20 15.61 23.57
CA VAL A 58 3.21 15.09 22.61
C VAL A 58 3.87 13.91 21.89
N MET A 59 3.29 12.72 22.07
CA MET A 59 3.82 11.50 21.45
C MET A 59 3.59 11.61 19.94
N ASN A 60 4.65 11.49 19.15
CA ASN A 60 4.69 11.76 17.70
C ASN A 60 4.44 13.24 17.32
N SER A 61 5.28 14.15 17.79
CA SER A 61 5.26 15.55 17.35
C SER A 61 5.65 15.68 15.88
N ILE A 62 4.81 16.35 15.10
CA ILE A 62 5.12 16.74 13.73
C ILE A 62 6.20 17.83 13.78
N GLU A 63 7.35 17.57 13.17
CA GLU A 63 8.36 18.61 12.96
C GLU A 63 7.81 19.61 11.94
N PHE A 64 7.74 20.88 12.33
CA PHE A 64 7.36 21.95 11.42
C PHE A 64 8.49 22.15 10.41
N PRO A 65 8.23 22.07 9.09
CA PRO A 65 9.25 22.29 8.10
C PRO A 65 9.73 23.75 8.20
N LEU A 66 10.98 23.94 8.61
CA LEU A 66 11.68 25.24 8.67
C LEU A 66 12.13 25.74 7.28
N LEU A 67 11.55 25.19 6.22
CA LEU A 67 11.91 25.52 4.84
C LEU A 67 10.82 26.43 4.29
N ASP A 68 11.16 27.71 4.16
CA ASP A 68 10.34 28.68 3.44
C ASP A 68 10.23 28.18 2.00
N ARG A 69 9.08 27.58 1.65
CA ARG A 69 8.80 27.09 0.29
C ARG A 69 8.54 28.33 -0.57
N THR A 70 9.60 29.01 -0.98
CA THR A 70 9.57 29.96 -2.09
C THR A 70 9.42 29.17 -3.39
N ALA A 71 8.22 28.65 -3.64
CA ALA A 71 7.88 28.11 -4.95
C ALA A 71 7.80 29.28 -5.93
N GLU A 72 8.83 29.44 -6.77
CA GLU A 72 8.82 30.37 -7.90
C GLU A 72 7.81 29.84 -8.94
N ASN A 73 6.53 30.14 -8.72
CA ASN A 73 5.43 29.71 -9.57
C ASN A 73 5.41 30.55 -10.85
N SER A 74 6.31 30.27 -11.80
CA SER A 74 6.15 30.77 -13.16
C SER A 74 5.01 30.03 -13.86
N VAL A 75 4.17 30.75 -14.60
CA VAL A 75 3.02 30.18 -15.35
C VAL A 75 3.49 29.08 -16.33
N ILE A 76 4.72 29.19 -16.83
CA ILE A 76 5.35 28.20 -17.71
C ILE A 76 5.69 26.91 -16.94
N SER A 77 6.23 27.01 -15.71
CA SER A 77 6.53 25.83 -14.89
C SER A 77 5.26 25.08 -14.47
N THR A 78 4.20 25.81 -14.10
CA THR A 78 2.93 25.19 -13.70
C THR A 78 2.26 24.44 -14.84
N THR A 79 2.26 25.01 -16.07
CA THR A 79 1.68 24.35 -17.25
C THR A 79 2.44 23.08 -17.65
N LEU A 80 3.77 23.07 -17.54
CA LEU A 80 4.58 21.86 -17.75
C LEU A 80 4.32 20.79 -16.69
N ASN A 81 4.19 21.20 -15.42
CA ASN A 81 3.85 20.30 -14.32
C ASN A 81 2.46 19.67 -14.53
N ASP A 82 1.48 20.45 -14.97
CA ASP A 82 0.12 19.97 -15.27
C ASP A 82 0.13 18.95 -16.41
N LEU A 83 0.89 19.20 -17.48
CA LEU A 83 1.04 18.26 -18.59
C LEU A 83 1.71 16.94 -18.14
N SER A 84 2.77 17.04 -17.33
CA SER A 84 3.46 15.87 -16.76
C SER A 84 2.52 15.06 -15.86
N ASN A 85 1.79 15.73 -14.96
CA ASN A 85 0.78 15.10 -14.11
C ASN A 85 -0.33 14.42 -14.92
N TRP A 86 -0.84 15.10 -15.95
CA TRP A 86 -1.86 14.56 -16.84
C TRP A 86 -1.38 13.30 -17.57
N SER A 87 -0.15 13.28 -18.08
CA SER A 87 0.40 12.10 -18.75
C SER A 87 0.46 10.88 -17.82
N ARG A 88 0.93 11.07 -16.58
CA ARG A 88 1.08 10.02 -15.57
C ARG A 88 -0.27 9.48 -15.10
N LEU A 89 -1.19 10.36 -14.73
CA LEU A 89 -2.50 9.94 -14.22
C LEU A 89 -3.35 9.24 -15.30
N SER A 90 -3.11 9.56 -16.58
CA SER A 90 -3.84 8.97 -17.72
C SER A 90 -3.32 7.59 -18.11
N SER A 91 -2.08 7.22 -17.74
CA SER A 91 -1.40 6.00 -18.20
C SER A 91 -0.72 5.21 -17.06
N LEU A 92 -1.46 4.94 -15.99
CA LEU A 92 -0.95 4.14 -14.87
C LEU A 92 -0.89 2.66 -15.27
N TRP A 93 0.23 2.00 -15.11
CA TRP A 93 0.43 0.57 -15.39
C TRP A 93 0.58 -0.22 -14.09
N PRO A 94 -0.50 -0.83 -13.59
CA PRO A 94 -0.45 -1.61 -12.37
C PRO A 94 0.28 -2.94 -12.55
N LEU A 95 1.07 -3.28 -11.54
CA LEU A 95 1.69 -4.57 -11.40
C LEU A 95 0.63 -5.64 -11.13
N LEU A 96 0.66 -6.74 -11.90
CA LEU A 96 -0.11 -7.96 -11.66
C LEU A 96 0.38 -8.65 -10.39
N TYR A 97 0.02 -8.09 -9.23
CA TYR A 97 0.40 -8.58 -7.92
C TYR A 97 -0.85 -9.02 -7.15
N GLY A 98 -0.81 -10.24 -6.64
CA GLY A 98 -1.89 -10.82 -5.86
C GLY A 98 -1.41 -11.96 -4.97
N THR A 99 -1.86 -11.98 -3.73
CA THR A 99 -1.45 -13.01 -2.75
C THR A 99 -2.62 -13.77 -2.15
N SER A 100 -3.84 -13.24 -2.19
CA SER A 100 -5.01 -13.82 -1.51
C SER A 100 -6.33 -13.46 -2.24
N CYS A 101 -7.45 -13.57 -1.54
CA CYS A 101 -8.81 -13.37 -2.09
C CYS A 101 -9.05 -12.04 -2.80
N CYS A 102 -8.39 -10.94 -2.37
CA CYS A 102 -8.55 -9.63 -3.02
C CYS A 102 -8.05 -9.62 -4.48
N PHE A 103 -7.17 -10.54 -4.86
CA PHE A 103 -6.70 -10.62 -6.25
C PHE A 103 -7.80 -11.03 -7.23
N ILE A 104 -8.80 -11.82 -6.80
CA ILE A 104 -9.90 -12.21 -7.69
C ILE A 104 -10.77 -11.00 -8.04
N GLU A 105 -11.01 -10.10 -7.08
CA GLU A 105 -11.73 -8.84 -7.34
C GLU A 105 -10.90 -7.87 -8.18
N PHE A 106 -9.57 -7.94 -8.10
CA PHE A 106 -8.71 -7.21 -9.02
C PHE A 106 -8.74 -7.83 -10.43
N ALA A 107 -8.70 -9.15 -10.55
CA ALA A 107 -8.77 -9.85 -11.83
C ALA A 107 -10.13 -9.65 -12.52
N SER A 108 -11.22 -9.48 -11.77
CA SER A 108 -12.53 -9.19 -12.33
C SER A 108 -12.58 -7.82 -13.03
N LEU A 109 -11.70 -6.88 -12.65
CA LEU A 109 -11.54 -5.59 -13.36
C LEU A 109 -10.94 -5.75 -14.74
N ILE A 110 -10.01 -6.71 -14.91
CA ILE A 110 -9.37 -7.02 -16.19
C ILE A 110 -10.40 -7.64 -17.17
N GLY A 111 -11.49 -8.21 -16.65
CA GLY A 111 -12.59 -8.74 -17.43
C GLY A 111 -13.42 -7.68 -18.15
N SER A 112 -14.31 -8.13 -19.04
CA SER A 112 -15.15 -7.27 -19.88
C SER A 112 -16.19 -6.45 -19.13
N ARG A 113 -16.59 -6.86 -17.92
CA ARG A 113 -17.66 -6.21 -17.17
C ARG A 113 -17.27 -4.82 -16.68
N PHE A 114 -16.06 -4.67 -16.15
CA PHE A 114 -15.60 -3.43 -15.54
C PHE A 114 -14.52 -2.72 -16.37
N ASP A 115 -13.82 -3.45 -17.25
CA ASP A 115 -12.93 -2.91 -18.28
C ASP A 115 -11.90 -1.91 -17.74
N PHE A 116 -10.86 -2.47 -17.15
CA PHE A 116 -9.78 -1.71 -16.52
C PHE A 116 -9.00 -0.80 -17.49
N ASP A 117 -8.83 -1.25 -18.73
CA ASP A 117 -8.07 -0.54 -19.77
C ASP A 117 -8.76 0.76 -20.23
N ARG A 118 -10.09 0.86 -20.03
CA ARG A 118 -10.84 2.11 -20.24
C ARG A 118 -10.27 3.29 -19.46
N TYR A 119 -9.72 3.02 -18.29
CA TYR A 119 -9.07 4.03 -17.47
C TYR A 119 -7.58 4.13 -17.78
N GLY A 120 -7.07 3.62 -18.90
CA GLY A 120 -5.65 3.64 -19.24
C GLY A 120 -4.79 2.78 -18.32
N LEU A 121 -5.39 1.77 -17.69
CA LEU A 121 -4.72 0.86 -16.77
C LEU A 121 -4.38 -0.45 -17.46
N VAL A 122 -3.13 -0.57 -17.89
CA VAL A 122 -2.63 -1.79 -18.54
C VAL A 122 -1.87 -2.63 -17.53
N PRO A 123 -2.38 -3.81 -17.12
CA PRO A 123 -1.69 -4.66 -16.16
C PRO A 123 -0.37 -5.20 -16.73
N ARG A 124 0.73 -5.03 -15.99
CA ARG A 124 2.07 -5.54 -16.35
C ARG A 124 2.54 -6.58 -15.35
N SER A 125 3.19 -7.64 -15.82
CA SER A 125 3.76 -8.69 -14.95
C SER A 125 5.17 -8.36 -14.45
N SER A 126 5.87 -7.44 -15.12
CA SER A 126 7.23 -7.05 -14.74
C SER A 126 7.21 -5.78 -13.89
N PRO A 127 7.88 -5.77 -12.71
CA PRO A 127 7.95 -4.58 -11.85
C PRO A 127 8.67 -3.42 -12.54
N ARG A 128 9.60 -3.69 -13.46
CA ARG A 128 10.32 -2.63 -14.19
C ARG A 128 9.44 -1.89 -15.19
N GLN A 129 8.32 -2.49 -15.58
CA GLN A 129 7.35 -1.90 -16.50
C GLN A 129 6.16 -1.29 -15.76
N ALA A 130 5.97 -1.56 -14.48
CA ALA A 130 4.83 -1.08 -13.72
C ALA A 130 5.21 0.15 -12.89
N ASP A 131 4.29 1.09 -12.76
CA ASP A 131 4.42 2.29 -11.93
C ASP A 131 3.43 2.28 -10.74
N LEU A 132 2.37 1.47 -10.81
CA LEU A 132 1.40 1.29 -9.74
C LEU A 132 1.51 -0.13 -9.15
N ILE A 133 1.56 -0.26 -7.84
CA ILE A 133 1.40 -1.55 -7.16
C ILE A 133 0.12 -1.55 -6.33
N LEU A 134 -0.80 -2.43 -6.72
CA LEU A 134 -2.00 -2.71 -5.95
C LEU A 134 -1.72 -3.91 -5.06
N THR A 135 -1.63 -3.69 -3.75
CA THR A 135 -1.36 -4.79 -2.81
C THR A 135 -2.66 -5.56 -2.54
N ALA A 136 -2.98 -6.47 -3.46
CA ALA A 136 -4.23 -7.23 -3.45
C ALA A 136 -4.09 -8.55 -2.66
N GLY A 137 -4.18 -8.46 -1.34
CA GLY A 137 -4.26 -9.64 -0.45
C GLY A 137 -3.31 -9.61 0.74
N THR A 138 -3.39 -10.64 1.57
CA THR A 138 -2.62 -10.72 2.82
C THR A 138 -1.13 -10.89 2.53
N VAL A 139 -0.29 -10.14 3.24
CA VAL A 139 1.17 -10.26 3.16
C VAL A 139 1.65 -11.06 4.37
N THR A 140 2.27 -12.22 4.11
CA THR A 140 2.90 -13.04 5.14
C THR A 140 4.34 -12.62 5.37
N MET A 141 4.92 -13.01 6.52
CA MET A 141 6.34 -12.76 6.85
C MET A 141 7.30 -13.27 5.77
N LYS A 142 6.96 -14.39 5.12
CA LYS A 142 7.74 -14.95 4.01
C LYS A 142 7.64 -14.09 2.74
N MET A 143 6.48 -13.50 2.48
CA MET A 143 6.24 -12.68 1.30
C MET A 143 6.74 -11.23 1.47
N ALA A 144 6.78 -10.72 2.70
CA ALA A 144 7.19 -9.36 3.04
C ALA A 144 8.50 -8.90 2.36
N PRO A 145 9.64 -9.63 2.45
CA PRO A 145 10.87 -9.20 1.78
C PRO A 145 10.77 -9.25 0.26
N SER A 146 9.95 -10.15 -0.29
CA SER A 146 9.73 -10.24 -1.74
C SER A 146 8.92 -9.04 -2.25
N LEU A 147 7.93 -8.58 -1.47
CA LEU A 147 7.15 -7.39 -1.79
C LEU A 147 8.02 -6.12 -1.78
N VAL A 148 8.86 -5.95 -0.76
CA VAL A 148 9.80 -4.81 -0.69
C VAL A 148 10.73 -4.82 -1.89
N ARG A 149 11.27 -5.99 -2.26
CA ARG A 149 12.12 -6.13 -3.45
C ARG A 149 11.40 -5.77 -4.74
N LEU A 150 10.12 -6.14 -4.89
CA LEU A 150 9.33 -5.73 -6.06
C LEU A 150 9.19 -4.21 -6.13
N TYR A 151 8.87 -3.58 -5.00
CA TYR A 151 8.74 -2.12 -4.90
C TYR A 151 10.06 -1.37 -5.18
N GLU A 152 11.18 -1.90 -4.71
CA GLU A 152 12.51 -1.36 -5.00
C GLU A 152 12.90 -1.48 -6.48
N GLN A 153 12.43 -2.51 -7.18
CA GLN A 153 12.71 -2.74 -8.60
C GLN A 153 11.84 -1.91 -9.55
N MET A 154 10.81 -1.22 -9.05
CA MET A 154 9.95 -0.34 -9.83
C MET A 154 10.62 1.02 -10.10
N PRO A 155 10.46 1.58 -11.31
CA PRO A 155 10.93 2.92 -11.63
C PRO A 155 10.22 3.99 -10.79
N GLU A 156 10.90 5.12 -10.56
CA GLU A 156 10.23 6.33 -10.08
C GLU A 156 9.63 7.09 -11.27
N PRO A 157 8.38 7.60 -11.21
CA PRO A 157 7.46 7.66 -10.07
C PRO A 157 6.67 6.36 -9.87
N LYS A 158 6.55 5.90 -8.61
CA LYS A 158 5.75 4.74 -8.24
C LYS A 158 4.72 5.05 -7.17
N TYR A 159 3.60 4.32 -7.22
CA TYR A 159 2.47 4.50 -6.33
C TYR A 159 1.99 3.19 -5.74
N VAL A 160 1.53 3.21 -4.49
CA VAL A 160 1.07 2.03 -3.75
C VAL A 160 -0.37 2.23 -3.28
N ILE A 161 -1.25 1.30 -3.64
CA ILE A 161 -2.60 1.22 -3.08
C ILE A 161 -2.69 -0.01 -2.17
N ALA A 162 -3.12 0.20 -0.93
CA ALA A 162 -3.43 -0.87 0.01
C ALA A 162 -4.88 -1.36 -0.20
N MET A 163 -5.03 -2.56 -0.79
CA MET A 163 -6.34 -3.12 -1.12
C MET A 163 -6.76 -4.20 -0.13
N GLY A 164 -7.84 -3.88 0.59
CA GLY A 164 -8.53 -4.78 1.50
C GLY A 164 -8.03 -4.67 2.95
N ALA A 165 -8.85 -5.16 3.88
CA ALA A 165 -8.61 -5.02 5.31
C ALA A 165 -7.25 -5.62 5.75
N CYS A 166 -6.81 -6.70 5.08
CA CYS A 166 -5.56 -7.40 5.40
C CYS A 166 -4.32 -6.53 5.18
N THR A 167 -4.29 -5.68 4.14
CA THR A 167 -3.14 -4.81 3.87
C THR A 167 -3.16 -3.50 4.65
N ILE A 168 -4.30 -3.10 5.21
CA ILE A 168 -4.40 -1.87 6.01
C ILE A 168 -3.97 -2.13 7.45
N THR A 169 -4.58 -3.13 8.11
CA THR A 169 -4.36 -3.39 9.55
C THR A 169 -3.99 -4.85 9.86
N GLY A 170 -3.93 -5.72 8.85
CA GLY A 170 -3.94 -7.17 9.04
C GLY A 170 -5.35 -7.78 9.02
N GLY A 171 -6.41 -6.95 9.01
CA GLY A 171 -7.79 -7.40 8.88
C GLY A 171 -8.18 -8.42 9.94
N MET A 172 -8.82 -9.53 9.52
CA MET A 172 -9.19 -10.62 10.43
C MET A 172 -7.97 -11.31 11.07
N PHE A 173 -6.78 -11.18 10.48
CA PHE A 173 -5.55 -11.80 10.98
C PHE A 173 -4.81 -10.90 11.99
N SER A 174 -5.36 -9.73 12.32
CA SER A 174 -4.71 -8.77 13.20
C SER A 174 -4.57 -9.25 14.65
N THR A 175 -5.54 -10.01 15.19
CA THR A 175 -5.48 -10.51 16.58
C THR A 175 -4.52 -11.68 16.73
N ASP A 176 -4.81 -12.82 16.09
CA ASP A 176 -4.25 -14.11 16.52
C ASP A 176 -3.17 -14.68 15.60
N SER A 177 -2.88 -14.04 14.46
CA SER A 177 -1.93 -14.59 13.50
C SER A 177 -0.47 -14.24 13.87
N TYR A 178 0.39 -15.26 13.83
CA TYR A 178 1.83 -15.13 14.09
C TYR A 178 2.64 -14.78 12.83
N SER A 179 2.08 -15.04 11.65
CA SER A 179 2.82 -15.04 10.38
C SER A 179 2.38 -13.96 9.39
N THR A 180 1.36 -13.15 9.71
CA THR A 180 0.90 -12.07 8.82
C THR A 180 1.46 -10.72 9.25
N VAL A 181 1.77 -9.88 8.27
CA VAL A 181 2.18 -8.51 8.53
C VAL A 181 0.92 -7.67 8.75
N ARG A 182 0.83 -7.04 9.92
CA ARG A 182 -0.28 -6.15 10.30
C ARG A 182 -0.14 -4.80 9.63
N GLY A 183 -0.51 -4.71 8.36
CA GLY A 183 -0.40 -3.50 7.54
C GLY A 183 0.81 -3.49 6.62
N VAL A 184 0.59 -3.11 5.37
CA VAL A 184 1.64 -3.03 4.33
C VAL A 184 2.43 -1.71 4.40
N ASP A 185 1.85 -0.72 5.09
CA ASP A 185 2.45 0.57 5.45
C ASP A 185 3.76 0.43 6.26
N LYS A 186 3.93 -0.68 6.97
CA LYS A 186 5.17 -1.03 7.67
C LYS A 186 6.31 -1.42 6.74
N LEU A 187 6.01 -1.81 5.51
CA LEU A 187 6.99 -2.30 4.54
C LEU A 187 7.26 -1.26 3.45
N ILE A 188 6.20 -0.69 2.90
CA ILE A 188 6.25 0.26 1.77
C ILE A 188 5.31 1.43 2.03
N PRO A 189 5.63 2.64 1.55
CA PRO A 189 4.78 3.81 1.75
C PRO A 189 3.48 3.66 0.94
N VAL A 190 2.34 3.74 1.62
CA VAL A 190 1.01 3.62 0.99
C VAL A 190 0.46 4.99 0.62
N ASP A 191 -0.04 5.13 -0.61
CA ASP A 191 -0.65 6.37 -1.10
C ASP A 191 -2.14 6.45 -0.81
N VAL A 192 -2.86 5.35 -1.01
CA VAL A 192 -4.32 5.26 -0.85
C VAL A 192 -4.67 3.95 -0.16
N TYR A 193 -5.55 4.04 0.83
CA TYR A 193 -6.12 2.88 1.53
C TYR A 193 -7.53 2.59 1.01
N LEU A 194 -7.79 1.33 0.66
CA LEU A 194 -9.08 0.83 0.20
C LEU A 194 -9.61 -0.25 1.15
N PRO A 195 -10.56 0.07 2.05
CA PRO A 195 -11.16 -0.92 2.94
C PRO A 195 -12.09 -1.88 2.18
N GLY A 196 -12.18 -3.12 2.67
CA GLY A 196 -13.05 -4.17 2.12
C GLY A 196 -12.50 -5.59 2.36
N CYS A 197 -13.34 -6.62 2.27
CA CYS A 197 -12.92 -8.02 2.45
C CYS A 197 -13.79 -9.01 1.64
N PRO A 198 -13.54 -9.16 0.32
CA PRO A 198 -12.75 -8.27 -0.52
C PRO A 198 -13.55 -6.99 -0.91
N PRO A 199 -12.89 -5.88 -1.25
CA PRO A 199 -13.59 -4.69 -1.76
C PRO A 199 -14.21 -5.00 -3.13
N LYS A 200 -15.41 -4.47 -3.39
CA LYS A 200 -16.05 -4.61 -4.69
C LYS A 200 -15.21 -3.96 -5.81
N PRO A 201 -15.27 -4.45 -7.06
CA PRO A 201 -14.50 -3.89 -8.17
C PRO A 201 -14.74 -2.39 -8.38
N GLU A 202 -15.97 -1.92 -8.20
CA GLU A 202 -16.30 -0.49 -8.33
C GLU A 202 -15.57 0.37 -7.29
N ALA A 203 -15.32 -0.17 -6.09
CA ALA A 203 -14.58 0.52 -5.04
C ALA A 203 -13.07 0.61 -5.37
N VAL A 204 -12.54 -0.34 -6.13
CA VAL A 204 -11.16 -0.27 -6.65
C VAL A 204 -11.02 0.87 -7.65
N ILE A 205 -12.01 1.04 -8.54
CA ILE A 205 -12.04 2.16 -9.50
C ILE A 205 -12.12 3.51 -8.77
N ASP A 206 -12.89 3.60 -7.68
CA ASP A 206 -12.91 4.79 -6.82
C ASP A 206 -11.54 5.07 -6.16
N ALA A 207 -10.86 4.03 -5.66
CA ALA A 207 -9.51 4.18 -5.11
C ALA A 207 -8.50 4.70 -6.14
N ILE A 208 -8.58 4.23 -7.39
CA ILE A 208 -7.75 4.74 -8.49
C ILE A 208 -8.12 6.19 -8.82
N THR A 209 -9.40 6.54 -8.80
CA THR A 209 -9.86 7.92 -9.01
C THR A 209 -9.31 8.85 -7.92
N LYS A 210 -9.25 8.39 -6.66
CA LYS A 210 -8.60 9.11 -5.56
C LYS A 210 -7.10 9.23 -5.76
N LEU A 211 -6.44 8.17 -6.22
CA LEU A 211 -5.01 8.21 -6.56
C LEU A 211 -4.74 9.25 -7.65
N ARG A 212 -5.54 9.29 -8.73
CA ARG A 212 -5.42 10.29 -9.79
C ARG A 212 -5.51 11.73 -9.28
N LYS A 213 -6.43 11.99 -8.34
CA LYS A 213 -6.57 13.30 -7.67
C LYS A 213 -5.36 13.64 -6.79
N LYS A 214 -4.66 12.63 -6.26
CA LYS A 214 -3.40 12.82 -5.54
C LYS A 214 -2.29 13.20 -6.51
N ILE A 215 -2.13 12.43 -7.60
CA ILE A 215 -1.12 12.68 -8.65
C ILE A 215 -1.27 14.06 -9.27
N SER A 216 -2.51 14.51 -9.53
CA SER A 216 -2.75 15.83 -10.11
C SER A 216 -2.29 17.00 -9.23
N ARG A 217 -2.07 16.78 -7.93
CA ARG A 217 -1.64 17.80 -6.96
C ARG A 217 -0.14 17.77 -6.70
N GLU A 218 0.59 16.84 -7.30
CA GLU A 218 2.03 16.69 -7.08
C GLU A 218 2.80 17.76 -7.85
N ILE A 219 3.84 18.30 -7.20
CA ILE A 219 4.79 19.24 -7.80
C ILE A 219 6.04 18.43 -8.17
N TYR A 220 6.52 18.57 -9.40
CA TYR A 220 7.68 17.84 -9.92
C TYR A 220 8.92 17.94 -9.01
N GLU A 221 9.24 19.13 -8.51
CA GLU A 221 10.43 19.42 -7.70
C GLU A 221 10.45 18.71 -6.33
N ASP A 222 9.28 18.46 -5.73
CA ASP A 222 9.19 17.79 -4.43
C ASP A 222 9.70 16.34 -4.48
N ARG A 223 9.75 15.73 -5.67
CA ARG A 223 10.17 14.33 -5.83
C ARG A 223 11.66 14.14 -6.10
N ILE A 224 12.35 15.12 -6.68
CA ILE A 224 13.82 15.07 -6.77
C ILE A 224 14.42 14.95 -5.35
N ARG A 225 13.76 15.55 -4.35
CA ARG A 225 14.14 15.46 -2.94
C ARG A 225 13.76 14.16 -2.25
N SER A 226 12.83 13.36 -2.79
CA SER A 226 12.37 12.10 -2.16
C SER A 226 13.26 10.89 -2.45
N GLN A 227 14.35 11.07 -3.22
CA GLN A 227 15.34 10.02 -3.42
C GLN A 227 15.81 9.48 -2.06
N GLN A 228 15.81 8.15 -1.91
CA GLN A 228 16.18 7.48 -0.67
C GLN A 228 17.55 7.99 -0.19
N ALA A 229 17.56 8.61 0.99
CA ALA A 229 18.81 9.07 1.59
C ALA A 229 19.62 7.85 2.05
N ASN A 230 20.77 7.62 1.42
CA ASN A 230 21.67 6.52 1.74
C ASN A 230 22.35 6.75 3.10
N ARG A 231 21.69 6.37 4.19
CA ARG A 231 22.30 6.31 5.53
C ARG A 231 22.82 4.90 5.78
N CYS A 232 24.05 4.63 5.32
CA CYS A 232 24.68 3.34 5.48
C CYS A 232 25.52 3.28 6.77
N PHE A 233 25.23 2.31 7.63
CA PHE A 233 26.03 2.02 8.82
C PHE A 233 26.54 0.57 8.72
N THR A 234 27.80 0.34 9.06
CA THR A 234 28.41 -1.00 9.04
C THR A 234 28.80 -1.39 10.46
N THR A 235 28.33 -2.56 10.93
CA THR A 235 28.66 -3.12 12.24
C THR A 235 29.10 -4.58 12.10
N ASN A 236 30.14 -4.96 12.84
CA ASN A 236 30.64 -6.34 12.86
C ASN A 236 29.78 -7.20 13.80
N HIS A 237 29.46 -8.44 13.40
CA HIS A 237 28.65 -9.37 14.18
C HIS A 237 29.38 -10.71 14.41
N LYS A 238 29.03 -11.44 15.48
CA LYS A 238 29.61 -12.76 15.84
C LYS A 238 28.62 -13.93 15.59
N PHE A 239 27.76 -13.83 14.59
CA PHE A 239 26.82 -14.91 14.25
C PHE A 239 27.52 -16.05 13.50
N HIS A 240 27.08 -17.29 13.74
CA HIS A 240 27.54 -18.45 12.98
C HIS A 240 26.83 -18.53 11.62
N VAL A 241 27.57 -18.83 10.55
CA VAL A 241 27.01 -18.96 9.20
C VAL A 241 26.37 -20.34 9.03
N GLY A 242 25.05 -20.38 8.90
CA GLY A 242 24.30 -21.60 8.58
C GLY A 242 24.31 -21.95 7.08
N ARG A 243 24.15 -23.22 6.74
CA ARG A 243 23.97 -23.67 5.34
C ARG A 243 22.54 -23.38 4.86
N SER A 244 22.37 -23.11 3.57
CA SER A 244 21.03 -22.94 2.97
C SER A 244 20.22 -24.24 3.06
N MET A 245 18.99 -24.15 3.59
CA MET A 245 18.09 -25.31 3.69
C MET A 245 17.43 -25.67 2.35
N ASN A 246 17.20 -24.69 1.46
CA ASN A 246 16.63 -24.94 0.13
C ASN A 246 17.72 -25.37 -0.85
N THR A 247 18.16 -26.61 -0.74
CA THR A 247 18.95 -27.28 -1.77
C THR A 247 17.94 -27.74 -2.82
N ARG A 248 17.98 -27.15 -4.03
CA ARG A 248 16.97 -27.32 -5.12
C ARG A 248 16.82 -28.76 -5.67
N ASN A 249 17.19 -29.77 -4.90
CA ASN A 249 17.13 -31.18 -5.25
C ASN A 249 15.82 -31.80 -4.74
N TYR A 250 14.72 -31.44 -5.39
CA TYR A 250 13.41 -32.06 -5.09
C TYR A 250 13.32 -33.49 -5.65
N ASP A 251 14.09 -33.81 -6.70
CA ASP A 251 14.09 -35.12 -7.37
C ASP A 251 15.00 -36.16 -6.70
N GLN A 252 15.69 -35.80 -5.61
CA GLN A 252 16.57 -36.73 -4.92
C GLN A 252 15.76 -37.73 -4.10
N ARG A 253 15.50 -38.90 -4.71
CA ARG A 253 14.98 -40.16 -4.14
C ARG A 253 15.70 -40.66 -2.86
N PHE A 254 16.67 -39.92 -2.32
CA PHE A 254 17.45 -40.31 -1.14
C PHE A 254 16.65 -40.26 0.17
N LEU A 255 15.52 -39.55 0.24
CA LEU A 255 14.68 -39.48 1.45
C LEU A 255 13.45 -40.39 1.44
N TYR A 256 13.11 -40.97 0.28
CA TYR A 256 12.09 -42.01 0.15
C TYR A 256 12.77 -43.34 -0.13
N GLN A 257 13.67 -43.79 0.75
CA GLN A 257 13.86 -45.24 0.83
C GLN A 257 12.57 -45.80 1.47
N PRO A 258 11.84 -46.73 0.82
CA PRO A 258 10.85 -47.50 1.54
C PRO A 258 11.54 -48.13 2.77
N PRO A 259 10.86 -48.25 3.92
CA PRO A 259 11.48 -48.80 5.11
C PRO A 259 12.18 -50.11 4.73
N SER A 260 13.47 -50.20 5.01
CA SER A 260 14.24 -51.42 4.83
C SER A 260 13.44 -52.55 5.45
N THR A 261 13.08 -53.55 4.65
CA THR A 261 12.52 -54.80 5.16
C THR A 261 13.64 -55.43 5.97
N SER A 262 13.74 -55.07 7.25
CA SER A 262 14.60 -55.76 8.20
C SER A 262 14.12 -57.20 8.20
N GLU A 263 15.02 -58.08 7.75
CA GLU A 263 14.91 -59.52 7.79
C GLU A 263 14.30 -59.94 9.13
N ILE A 264 13.01 -60.31 9.10
CA ILE A 264 12.42 -61.11 10.16
C ILE A 264 13.12 -62.47 10.03
N PRO A 265 13.76 -63.01 11.09
CA PRO A 265 14.32 -64.34 11.03
C PRO A 265 13.19 -65.32 10.72
N THR A 266 13.38 -66.11 9.67
CA THR A 266 12.50 -67.20 9.27
C THR A 266 12.40 -68.23 10.40
N GLU A 267 11.38 -68.15 11.27
CA GLU A 267 10.97 -69.32 12.04
C GLU A 267 9.98 -70.17 11.21
N PRO A 268 10.15 -71.50 11.17
CA PRO A 268 9.42 -72.34 10.25
C PRO A 268 8.01 -72.63 10.79
N PHE A 269 7.04 -71.82 10.42
CA PHE A 269 5.62 -72.12 10.63
C PHE A 269 4.86 -72.19 9.30
N PHE A 270 5.37 -72.98 8.36
CA PHE A 270 4.52 -73.57 7.31
C PHE A 270 3.70 -74.71 7.92
N LYS A 271 2.50 -74.40 8.43
CA LYS A 271 1.40 -75.39 8.44
C LYS A 271 0.66 -75.25 7.11
N TYR A 272 1.17 -75.96 6.11
CA TYR A 272 0.47 -76.22 4.87
C TYR A 272 -0.75 -77.09 5.17
N LYS A 273 -1.95 -76.55 4.98
CA LYS A 273 -3.18 -77.34 4.87
C LYS A 273 -3.60 -77.32 3.41
N SER A 274 -3.17 -78.33 2.65
CA SER A 274 -3.95 -78.91 1.54
C SER A 274 -3.19 -80.05 0.88
N SER A 275 -3.54 -81.29 1.19
CA SER A 275 -3.68 -82.27 0.12
C SER A 275 -4.76 -83.28 0.50
N VAL A 276 -5.82 -83.24 -0.28
CA VAL A 276 -6.72 -84.35 -0.53
C VAL A 276 -5.85 -85.50 -1.06
N SER A 277 -5.84 -86.64 -0.37
CA SER A 277 -5.41 -87.91 -0.96
C SER A 277 -6.67 -88.67 -1.38
N SER A 278 -6.84 -88.80 -2.69
CA SER A 278 -7.67 -89.84 -3.30
C SER A 278 -6.81 -91.08 -3.46
N HIS A 279 -7.21 -92.18 -2.81
CA HIS A 279 -7.32 -93.54 -3.34
C HIS A 279 -7.00 -94.60 -2.27
N GLU A 280 -8.04 -95.30 -1.83
CA GLU A 280 -7.95 -96.74 -1.56
C GLU A 280 -9.22 -97.40 -2.08
N LEU A 281 -9.03 -98.22 -3.13
CA LEU A 281 -9.96 -99.25 -3.58
C LEU A 281 -9.76 -100.50 -2.70
N VAL A 282 -10.78 -101.37 -2.72
CA VAL A 282 -10.82 -102.79 -2.33
C VAL A 282 -11.58 -103.08 -1.02
N ASN A 283 -12.92 -103.04 -1.10
CA ASN A 283 -13.82 -104.21 -1.15
C ASN A 283 -15.29 -103.76 -1.09
#